data_AF-A0A255TCP4-F1
#
_entry.id   AF-A0A255TCP4-F1
#
_cell.length_a   1.000
_cell.length_b   1.000
_cell.length_c   1.000
_cell.angle_alpha   90.00
_cell.angle_beta   90.00
_cell.angle_gamma   90.00
#
_symmetry.space_group_name_H-M   'P 1'
#
loop_
_entity.id
_entity.type
_entity.pdbx_description
1 polymer ?
#
loop_
_entity_poly.entity_id
_entity_poly.type
_entity_poly.pdbx_seq_one_letter_code
_entity_poly.pdbx_strand_id
1 'polypeptide(L)'
;MMIIIPDIHGRSFWKDAVKGRENEKIIFLGDYTDPYSHEGIEFWEGLQSLREVIEFKKQHLDNVVLLLGNHDLSYISNYLPQCRHDDDNHDEIKSLIKDNLCLFDIVHEERVGKKRVVFSHAGIIPDWLKENEMIFGQIKRGNEVKHLNKMFHEDHIYAALGDVSWYRGGHLTTGSCVWADIEEFIDTLPNHLPGCFQVFGHSQMPEPMITDWFACLDCHTAFILDDNFQFTQIGHGQ
;
A
#
# COMPACT_ATOMS: atom_id res chain seq x y z
N MET A 1 -13.33 2.29 14.63
CA MET A 1 -12.55 1.05 14.39
C MET A 1 -12.32 0.89 12.89
N MET A 2 -11.17 0.35 12.49
CA MET A 2 -10.83 0.10 11.09
C MET A 2 -10.06 -1.22 10.95
N ILE A 3 -10.26 -1.93 9.84
CA ILE A 3 -9.53 -3.13 9.47
C ILE A 3 -8.49 -2.74 8.43
N ILE A 4 -7.24 -3.12 8.66
CA ILE A 4 -6.10 -2.87 7.80
C ILE A 4 -5.62 -4.20 7.26
N ILE A 5 -5.46 -4.26 5.94
CA ILE A 5 -5.17 -5.47 5.20
C ILE A 5 -3.86 -5.19 4.42
N PRO A 6 -2.73 -5.70 4.93
CA PRO A 6 -1.43 -5.59 4.26
C PRO A 6 -1.38 -6.35 2.93
N ASP A 7 -0.20 -6.42 2.34
CA ASP A 7 0.14 -7.03 1.05
C ASP A 7 -0.56 -8.37 0.85
N ILE A 8 -1.37 -8.43 -0.21
CA ILE A 8 -2.26 -9.56 -0.47
C ILE A 8 -1.52 -10.69 -1.17
N HIS A 9 -0.82 -10.43 -2.27
CA HIS A 9 -0.06 -11.40 -3.05
C HIS A 9 -0.81 -12.72 -3.32
N GLY A 10 -2.10 -12.62 -3.64
CA GLY A 10 -3.00 -13.79 -3.82
C GLY A 10 -3.50 -14.46 -2.53
N ARG A 11 -3.02 -14.07 -1.35
CA ARG A 11 -3.44 -14.66 -0.06
C ARG A 11 -4.89 -14.33 0.27
N SER A 12 -5.54 -15.25 0.99
CA SER A 12 -6.97 -15.19 1.29
C SER A 12 -7.31 -14.74 2.72
N PHE A 13 -6.32 -14.44 3.58
CA PHE A 13 -6.52 -14.06 4.98
C PHE A 13 -7.47 -12.86 5.16
N TRP A 14 -7.52 -11.97 4.16
CA TRP A 14 -8.39 -10.80 4.16
C TRP A 14 -9.88 -11.18 4.23
N LYS A 15 -10.28 -12.32 3.64
CA LYS A 15 -11.67 -12.79 3.62
C LYS A 15 -12.17 -13.09 5.04
N ASP A 16 -11.33 -13.76 5.84
CA ASP A 16 -11.67 -14.05 7.23
C ASP A 16 -11.62 -12.79 8.11
N ALA A 17 -10.71 -11.86 7.80
CA ALA A 17 -10.60 -10.60 8.52
C ALA A 17 -11.86 -9.73 8.42
N VAL A 18 -12.48 -9.69 7.23
CA VAL A 18 -13.67 -8.87 6.95
C VAL A 18 -15.00 -9.56 7.24
N LYS A 19 -15.01 -10.88 7.40
CA LYS A 19 -16.23 -11.68 7.60
C LYS A 19 -16.99 -11.23 8.86
N GLY A 20 -18.25 -10.84 8.69
CA GLY A 20 -19.09 -10.28 9.75
C GLY A 20 -18.73 -8.86 10.17
N ARG A 21 -17.81 -8.21 9.43
CA ARG A 21 -17.30 -6.85 9.64
C ARG A 21 -17.29 -6.05 8.33
N GLU A 22 -18.11 -6.45 7.37
CA GLU A 22 -18.14 -5.88 6.02
C GLU A 22 -18.62 -4.42 5.99
N ASN A 23 -19.23 -3.94 7.09
CA ASN A 23 -19.66 -2.56 7.29
C ASN A 23 -18.63 -1.67 8.02
N GLU A 24 -17.53 -2.25 8.52
CA GLU A 24 -16.43 -1.50 9.13
C GLU A 24 -15.63 -0.76 8.05
N LYS A 25 -14.83 0.24 8.44
CA LYS A 25 -13.83 0.81 7.53
C LYS A 25 -12.78 -0.25 7.25
N ILE A 26 -12.51 -0.55 5.97
CA ILE A 26 -11.52 -1.54 5.54
C ILE A 26 -10.53 -0.86 4.60
N ILE A 27 -9.24 -1.04 4.83
CA ILE A 27 -8.17 -0.41 4.05
C ILE A 27 -7.21 -1.52 3.58
N PHE A 28 -7.18 -1.76 2.28
CA PHE A 28 -6.18 -2.63 1.63
C PHE A 28 -4.95 -1.79 1.27
N LEU A 29 -3.76 -2.28 1.62
CA LEU A 29 -2.49 -1.57 1.40
C LEU A 29 -1.85 -1.86 0.03
N GLY A 30 -2.43 -2.75 -0.77
CA GLY A 30 -2.01 -3.01 -2.15
C GLY A 30 -1.37 -4.38 -2.35
N ASP A 31 -0.65 -4.50 -3.46
CA ASP A 31 0.04 -5.70 -3.93
C ASP A 31 -0.89 -6.91 -3.96
N TYR A 32 -1.83 -6.90 -4.90
CA TYR A 32 -2.89 -7.90 -5.00
C TYR A 32 -2.46 -9.20 -5.68
N THR A 33 -1.52 -9.09 -6.64
CA THR A 33 -1.03 -10.18 -7.50
C THR A 33 0.40 -10.59 -7.14
N ASP A 34 1.09 -11.33 -8.00
CA ASP A 34 2.54 -11.59 -7.90
C ASP A 34 2.94 -12.39 -6.66
N PRO A 35 2.37 -13.60 -6.47
CA PRO A 35 2.57 -14.39 -5.27
C PRO A 35 4.04 -14.72 -4.99
N TYR A 36 4.34 -15.02 -3.73
CA TYR A 36 5.64 -15.58 -3.37
C TYR A 36 5.67 -17.06 -3.74
N SER A 37 6.64 -17.46 -4.58
CA SER A 37 6.74 -18.84 -5.08
C SER A 37 6.84 -19.90 -3.98
N HIS A 38 7.40 -19.54 -2.82
CA HIS A 38 7.52 -20.46 -1.68
C HIS A 38 6.21 -20.69 -0.92
N GLU A 39 5.15 -19.94 -1.21
CA GLU A 39 3.83 -20.07 -0.55
C GLU A 39 2.89 -21.03 -1.27
N GLY A 40 3.28 -21.51 -2.46
CA GLY A 40 2.46 -22.42 -3.26
C GLY A 40 1.17 -21.79 -3.78
N ILE A 41 1.11 -20.46 -3.85
CA ILE A 41 0.05 -19.70 -4.50
C ILE A 41 0.44 -19.51 -5.96
N GLU A 42 -0.44 -19.93 -6.86
CA GLU A 42 -0.22 -19.82 -8.29
C GLU A 42 -0.60 -18.43 -8.81
N PHE A 43 -0.02 -18.04 -9.94
CA PHE A 43 -0.27 -16.74 -10.58
C PHE A 43 -1.75 -16.46 -10.88
N TRP A 44 -2.47 -17.46 -11.36
CA TRP A 44 -3.91 -17.34 -11.61
C TRP A 44 -4.72 -17.09 -10.33
N GLU A 45 -4.26 -17.54 -9.16
CA GLU A 45 -4.88 -17.25 -7.86
C GLU A 45 -4.65 -15.79 -7.47
N GLY A 46 -3.49 -15.22 -7.80
CA GLY A 46 -3.20 -13.78 -7.68
C GLY A 46 -4.17 -12.93 -8.50
N LEU A 47 -4.35 -13.26 -9.78
CA LEU A 47 -5.34 -12.60 -10.65
C LEU A 47 -6.76 -12.73 -10.09
N GLN A 48 -7.16 -13.93 -9.62
CA GLN A 48 -8.46 -14.15 -9.01
C GLN A 48 -8.65 -13.31 -7.72
N SER A 49 -7.60 -13.18 -6.90
CA SER A 49 -7.62 -12.33 -5.71
C SER A 49 -7.88 -10.86 -6.07
N LEU A 50 -7.20 -10.31 -7.09
CA LEU A 50 -7.45 -8.95 -7.57
C LEU A 50 -8.92 -8.77 -8.03
N ARG A 51 -9.49 -9.75 -8.75
CA ARG A 51 -10.90 -9.73 -9.17
C ARG A 51 -11.84 -9.65 -7.97
N GLU A 52 -11.59 -10.46 -6.95
CA GLU A 52 -12.42 -10.53 -5.75
C GLU A 52 -12.33 -9.26 -4.90
N VAL A 53 -11.14 -8.68 -4.76
CA VAL A 53 -10.96 -7.42 -4.02
C VAL A 53 -11.67 -6.25 -4.71
N ILE A 54 -11.57 -6.16 -6.04
CA ILE A 54 -12.30 -5.15 -6.83
C ILE A 54 -13.82 -5.31 -6.67
N GLU A 55 -14.32 -6.54 -6.75
CA GLU A 55 -15.75 -6.80 -6.56
C GLU A 55 -16.20 -6.48 -5.14
N PHE A 56 -15.40 -6.82 -4.12
CA PHE A 56 -15.67 -6.46 -2.74
C PHE A 56 -15.74 -4.93 -2.56
N LYS A 57 -14.81 -4.17 -3.14
CA LYS A 57 -14.88 -2.70 -3.16
C LYS A 57 -16.13 -2.17 -3.85
N LYS A 58 -16.57 -2.78 -4.96
CA LYS A 58 -17.81 -2.37 -5.65
C LYS A 58 -19.07 -2.61 -4.81
N GLN A 59 -19.08 -3.66 -3.99
CA GLN A 59 -20.17 -3.96 -3.07
C GLN A 59 -20.17 -3.06 -1.82
N HIS A 60 -19.02 -2.48 -1.48
CA HIS A 60 -18.78 -1.71 -0.25
C HIS A 60 -18.05 -0.38 -0.53
N LEU A 61 -18.56 0.39 -1.50
CA LEU A 61 -17.87 1.57 -2.05
C LEU A 61 -17.48 2.62 -1.00
N ASP A 62 -18.33 2.83 0.01
CA ASP A 62 -18.19 3.91 0.98
C ASP A 62 -17.17 3.61 2.09
N ASN A 63 -16.98 2.34 2.45
CA ASN A 63 -16.20 1.94 3.62
C ASN A 63 -14.93 1.13 3.28
N VAL A 64 -14.80 0.61 2.06
CA VAL A 64 -13.57 -0.06 1.59
C VAL A 64 -12.67 0.92 0.85
N VAL A 65 -11.38 0.94 1.15
CA VAL A 65 -10.34 1.69 0.44
C VAL A 65 -9.35 0.71 -0.16
N LEU A 66 -8.99 0.92 -1.42
CA LEU A 66 -7.98 0.13 -2.13
C LEU A 66 -6.78 1.05 -2.45
N LEU A 67 -5.61 0.71 -1.94
CA LEU A 67 -4.35 1.34 -2.33
C LEU A 67 -3.64 0.48 -3.37
N LEU A 68 -2.88 1.10 -4.26
CA LEU A 68 -1.99 0.35 -5.18
C LEU A 68 -0.58 0.26 -4.60
N GLY A 69 -0.01 -0.94 -4.66
CA GLY A 69 1.40 -1.18 -4.38
C GLY A 69 2.26 -1.16 -5.64
N ASN A 70 3.55 -1.45 -5.48
CA ASN A 70 4.49 -1.42 -6.60
C ASN A 70 4.23 -2.53 -7.61
N HIS A 71 3.81 -3.72 -7.15
CA HIS A 71 3.49 -4.83 -8.06
C HIS A 71 2.28 -4.46 -8.93
N ASP A 72 1.21 -3.91 -8.34
CA ASP A 72 0.02 -3.49 -9.07
C ASP A 72 0.35 -2.42 -10.13
N LEU A 73 1.17 -1.44 -9.75
CA LEU A 73 1.55 -0.33 -10.62
C LEU A 73 2.48 -0.74 -11.77
N SER A 74 3.30 -1.78 -11.60
CA SER A 74 4.20 -2.29 -12.65
C SER A 74 3.45 -2.92 -13.85
N TYR A 75 2.18 -3.29 -13.69
CA TYR A 75 1.33 -3.72 -14.81
C TYR A 75 0.86 -2.55 -15.67
N ILE A 76 0.71 -1.35 -15.09
CA ILE A 76 0.11 -0.21 -15.78
C ILE A 76 1.13 0.80 -16.32
N SER A 77 2.37 0.77 -15.81
CA SER A 77 3.45 1.69 -16.18
C SER A 77 4.82 1.03 -16.24
N ASN A 78 5.58 1.33 -17.30
CA ASN A 78 6.95 0.84 -17.48
C ASN A 78 8.00 1.63 -16.68
N TYR A 79 7.60 2.69 -15.98
CA TYR A 79 8.51 3.43 -15.09
C TYR A 79 8.76 2.69 -13.77
N LEU A 80 7.86 1.78 -13.38
CA LEU A 80 8.05 0.98 -12.18
C LEU A 80 8.80 -0.31 -12.52
N PRO A 81 9.80 -0.69 -11.71
CA PRO A 81 10.43 -1.99 -11.84
C PRO A 81 9.44 -3.13 -11.64
N GLN A 82 9.64 -4.21 -12.38
CA GLN A 82 8.87 -5.44 -12.24
C GLN A 82 9.60 -6.42 -11.31
N CYS A 83 8.85 -7.08 -10.43
CA CYS A 83 9.33 -8.15 -9.57
C CYS A 83 8.27 -9.25 -9.54
N ARG A 84 8.65 -10.54 -9.65
CA ARG A 84 7.71 -11.68 -9.63
C ARG A 84 6.49 -11.51 -10.56
N HIS A 85 6.70 -10.83 -11.68
CA HIS A 85 5.65 -10.41 -12.60
C HIS A 85 4.95 -11.61 -13.25
N ASP A 86 3.63 -11.55 -13.40
CA ASP A 86 2.81 -12.53 -14.12
C ASP A 86 2.78 -12.18 -15.62
N ASP A 87 3.70 -12.77 -16.37
CA ASP A 87 3.79 -12.55 -17.82
C ASP A 87 2.58 -13.15 -18.57
N ASP A 88 2.07 -14.29 -18.11
CA ASP A 88 0.99 -15.02 -18.77
C ASP A 88 -0.35 -14.27 -18.67
N ASN A 89 -0.61 -13.63 -17.53
CA ASN A 89 -1.83 -12.85 -17.29
C ASN A 89 -1.63 -11.33 -17.35
N HIS A 90 -0.48 -10.84 -17.85
CA HIS A 90 -0.13 -9.40 -17.86
C HIS A 90 -1.24 -8.51 -18.40
N ASP A 91 -1.74 -8.81 -19.61
CA ASP A 91 -2.73 -7.98 -20.28
C ASP A 91 -4.08 -7.98 -19.54
N GLU A 92 -4.42 -9.10 -18.89
CA GLU A 92 -5.64 -9.23 -18.12
C GLU A 92 -5.58 -8.45 -16.81
N ILE A 93 -4.49 -8.57 -16.05
CA ILE A 93 -4.25 -7.81 -14.82
C ILE A 93 -4.22 -6.31 -15.11
N LYS A 94 -3.45 -5.91 -16.13
CA LYS A 94 -3.36 -4.52 -16.58
C LYS A 94 -4.71 -3.94 -16.97
N SER A 95 -5.51 -4.68 -17.74
CA SER A 95 -6.85 -4.23 -18.14
C SER A 95 -7.75 -4.10 -16.92
N LEU A 96 -7.71 -5.08 -16.01
CA LEU A 96 -8.53 -5.07 -14.80
C LEU A 96 -8.20 -3.87 -13.89
N ILE A 97 -6.93 -3.53 -13.70
CA ILE A 97 -6.53 -2.34 -12.93
C ILE A 97 -6.96 -1.06 -13.67
N LYS A 98 -6.66 -0.93 -14.96
CA LYS A 98 -6.96 0.29 -15.73
C LYS A 98 -8.46 0.57 -15.84
N ASP A 99 -9.27 -0.46 -16.09
CA ASP A 99 -10.73 -0.34 -16.20
C ASP A 99 -11.39 0.05 -14.87
N ASN A 100 -10.70 -0.19 -13.74
CA ASN A 100 -11.18 0.10 -12.40
C ASN A 100 -10.31 1.14 -11.67
N LEU A 101 -9.48 1.91 -12.39
CA LEU A 101 -8.48 2.81 -11.80
C LEU A 101 -9.10 3.83 -10.84
N CYS A 102 -10.36 4.22 -11.06
CA CYS A 102 -11.10 5.14 -10.20
C CYS A 102 -11.50 4.57 -8.84
N LEU A 103 -11.32 3.26 -8.61
CA LEU A 103 -11.57 2.60 -7.32
C LEU A 103 -10.34 2.62 -6.41
N PHE A 104 -9.18 3.01 -6.95
CA PHE A 104 -7.90 2.94 -6.27
C PHE A 104 -7.35 4.33 -5.94
N ASP A 105 -6.66 4.42 -4.81
CA ASP A 105 -5.83 5.54 -4.39
C ASP A 105 -4.36 5.10 -4.31
N ILE A 106 -3.41 6.04 -4.19
CA ILE A 106 -2.01 5.72 -3.86
C ILE A 106 -1.73 5.93 -2.37
N VAL A 107 -2.41 6.91 -1.78
CA VAL A 107 -2.31 7.23 -0.36
C VAL A 107 -3.72 7.51 0.18
N HIS A 108 -3.99 7.16 1.42
CA HIS A 108 -5.25 7.48 2.09
C HIS A 108 -5.01 8.15 3.44
N GLU A 109 -5.98 8.91 3.94
CA GLU A 109 -5.91 9.48 5.29
C GLU A 109 -7.19 9.28 6.09
N GLU A 110 -7.03 9.03 7.39
CA GLU A 110 -8.12 8.92 8.36
C GLU A 110 -7.79 9.68 9.65
N ARG A 111 -8.81 9.81 10.51
CA ARG A 111 -8.67 10.35 11.86
C ARG A 111 -9.01 9.28 12.89
N VAL A 112 -8.09 9.04 13.81
CA VAL A 112 -8.34 8.23 15.02
C VAL A 112 -8.19 9.14 16.23
N GLY A 113 -9.34 9.53 16.80
CA GLY A 113 -9.40 10.62 17.77
C GLY A 113 -8.83 11.92 17.19
N LYS A 114 -7.73 12.42 17.78
CA LYS A 114 -7.04 13.63 17.30
C LYS A 114 -5.88 13.34 16.34
N LYS A 115 -5.47 12.07 16.21
CA LYS A 115 -4.32 11.67 15.40
C LYS A 115 -4.73 11.62 13.92
N ARG A 116 -3.92 12.22 13.06
CA ARG A 116 -3.98 12.01 11.61
C ARG A 116 -3.23 10.72 11.30
N VAL A 117 -3.87 9.78 10.63
CA VAL A 117 -3.27 8.52 10.20
C VAL A 117 -3.20 8.53 8.68
N VAL A 118 -2.02 8.29 8.13
CA VAL A 118 -1.77 8.22 6.68
C VAL A 118 -1.47 6.77 6.32
N PHE A 119 -2.15 6.27 5.30
CA PHE A 119 -1.99 4.93 4.77
C PHE A 119 -1.36 5.03 3.39
N SER A 120 -0.35 4.21 3.13
CA SER A 120 0.29 4.06 1.83
C SER A 120 0.84 2.64 1.74
N HIS A 121 1.18 2.17 0.55
CA HIS A 121 1.72 0.83 0.41
C HIS A 121 3.04 0.63 1.16
N ALA A 122 4.03 1.51 0.97
CA ALA A 122 5.37 1.37 1.55
C ALA A 122 5.76 2.46 2.57
N GLY A 123 4.88 3.45 2.79
CA GLY A 123 5.17 4.59 3.66
C GLY A 123 5.77 5.77 2.89
N ILE A 124 5.55 7.00 3.35
CA ILE A 124 6.06 8.21 2.69
C ILE A 124 7.31 8.72 3.43
N ILE A 125 8.44 8.68 2.73
CA ILE A 125 9.69 9.30 3.19
C ILE A 125 9.68 10.79 2.77
N PRO A 126 9.89 11.75 3.69
CA PRO A 126 9.87 13.18 3.35
C PRO A 126 10.94 13.57 2.33
N ASP A 127 12.10 12.90 2.35
CA ASP A 127 13.18 13.15 1.40
C ASP A 127 12.78 12.75 -0.03
N TRP A 128 12.00 11.67 -0.22
CA TRP A 128 11.45 11.32 -1.54
C TRP A 128 10.58 12.44 -2.13
N LEU A 129 9.72 13.05 -1.31
CA LEU A 129 8.89 14.19 -1.75
C LEU A 129 9.74 15.39 -2.18
N LYS A 130 10.84 15.63 -1.47
CA LYS A 130 11.77 16.73 -1.74
C LYS A 130 12.62 16.47 -2.97
N GLU A 131 13.14 15.26 -3.12
CA GLU A 131 13.91 14.82 -4.29
C GLU A 131 13.08 14.92 -5.57
N ASN A 132 11.76 14.73 -5.47
CA ASN A 132 10.79 14.84 -6.56
C ASN A 132 10.01 16.16 -6.61
N GLU A 133 10.52 17.24 -6.03
CA GLU A 133 9.84 18.56 -6.05
C GLU A 133 9.60 19.07 -7.48
N MET A 134 10.41 18.68 -8.47
CA MET A 134 10.20 19.03 -9.87
C MET A 134 8.97 18.35 -10.49
N ILE A 135 8.58 17.18 -9.98
CA ILE A 135 7.38 16.43 -10.42
C ILE A 135 6.17 16.90 -9.62
N PHE A 136 6.29 16.94 -8.29
CA PHE A 136 5.15 17.28 -7.43
C PHE A 136 4.88 18.77 -7.33
N GLY A 137 5.87 19.61 -7.59
CA GLY A 137 5.88 20.99 -7.12
C GLY A 137 5.89 21.07 -5.59
N GLN A 138 5.63 22.26 -5.07
CA GLN A 138 5.63 22.49 -3.63
C GLN A 138 4.41 21.86 -2.94
N ILE A 139 4.64 20.80 -2.15
CA ILE A 139 3.61 20.19 -1.29
C ILE A 139 3.56 20.92 0.05
N LYS A 140 2.40 21.48 0.39
CA LYS A 140 2.19 22.05 1.73
C LYS A 140 2.00 20.93 2.75
N ARG A 141 2.60 21.10 3.93
CA ARG A 141 2.42 20.19 5.07
C ARG A 141 0.93 19.91 5.33
N GLY A 142 0.60 18.63 5.47
CA GLY A 142 -0.76 18.15 5.70
C GLY A 142 -1.60 17.96 4.43
N ASN A 143 -1.09 18.32 3.25
CA ASN A 143 -1.77 18.12 1.97
C ASN A 143 -1.19 16.97 1.15
N GLU A 144 -0.29 16.16 1.70
CA GLU A 144 0.46 15.14 0.96
C GLU A 144 -0.48 14.13 0.29
N VAL A 145 -1.45 13.60 1.04
CA VAL A 145 -2.44 12.62 0.53
C VAL A 145 -3.24 13.18 -0.64
N LYS A 146 -3.87 14.34 -0.45
CA LYS A 146 -4.65 15.00 -1.50
C LYS A 146 -3.82 15.30 -2.74
N HIS A 147 -2.57 15.71 -2.54
CA HIS A 147 -1.67 16.06 -3.63
C HIS A 147 -1.26 14.83 -4.42
N LEU A 148 -0.81 13.77 -3.75
CA LEU A 148 -0.38 12.52 -4.38
C LEU A 148 -1.52 11.85 -5.16
N ASN A 149 -2.72 11.72 -4.58
CA ASN A 149 -3.85 11.13 -5.31
C ASN A 149 -4.33 12.00 -6.48
N LYS A 150 -4.20 13.34 -6.38
CA LYS A 150 -4.49 14.20 -7.53
C LYS A 150 -3.49 13.94 -8.67
N MET A 151 -2.20 13.91 -8.33
CA MET A 151 -1.12 13.72 -9.30
C MET A 151 -1.07 12.29 -9.87
N PHE A 152 -1.62 11.29 -9.18
CA PHE A 152 -1.70 9.90 -9.64
C PHE A 152 -2.37 9.75 -11.02
N HIS A 153 -3.24 10.68 -11.39
CA HIS A 153 -3.89 10.69 -12.70
C HIS A 153 -3.04 11.34 -13.82
N GLU A 154 -1.78 11.68 -13.54
CA GLU A 154 -0.86 12.34 -14.47
C GLU A 154 0.34 11.43 -14.77
N ASP A 155 0.61 11.14 -16.05
CA ASP A 155 1.60 10.11 -16.46
C ASP A 155 3.02 10.30 -15.89
N HIS A 156 3.44 11.54 -15.61
CA HIS A 156 4.79 11.83 -15.16
C HIS A 156 5.03 11.45 -13.69
N ILE A 157 3.98 11.21 -12.89
CA ILE A 157 4.12 10.74 -11.51
C ILE A 157 4.76 9.36 -11.44
N TYR A 158 4.56 8.51 -12.46
CA TYR A 158 5.06 7.15 -12.43
C TYR A 158 6.58 7.06 -12.40
N ALA A 159 7.28 8.09 -12.88
CA ALA A 159 8.74 8.19 -12.72
C ALA A 159 9.13 8.31 -11.24
N ALA A 160 8.46 9.19 -10.48
CA ALA A 160 8.69 9.34 -9.04
C ALA A 160 8.21 8.11 -8.24
N LEU A 161 7.12 7.46 -8.66
CA LEU A 161 6.65 6.22 -8.02
C LEU A 161 7.59 5.04 -8.29
N GLY A 162 8.36 5.07 -9.38
CA GLY A 162 9.38 4.07 -9.70
C GLY A 162 10.71 4.26 -8.97
N ASP A 163 10.82 5.23 -8.07
CA ASP A 163 12.03 5.46 -7.29
C ASP A 163 12.29 4.32 -6.30
N VAL A 164 13.41 3.63 -6.46
CA VAL A 164 13.84 2.50 -5.62
C VAL A 164 15.16 2.81 -4.94
N SER A 165 15.17 2.66 -3.62
CA SER A 165 16.37 2.89 -2.80
C SER A 165 17.38 1.75 -2.89
N TRP A 166 18.60 2.00 -2.41
CA TRP A 166 19.63 0.97 -2.29
C TRP A 166 19.25 -0.19 -1.36
N TYR A 167 18.35 -0.01 -0.39
CA TYR A 167 17.83 -1.09 0.46
C TYR A 167 17.03 -2.14 -0.35
N ARG A 168 16.37 -1.69 -1.42
CA ARG A 168 15.60 -2.54 -2.35
C ARG A 168 16.37 -2.86 -3.64
N GLY A 169 17.69 -2.68 -3.64
CA GLY A 169 18.55 -2.97 -4.79
C GLY A 169 18.54 -1.91 -5.90
N GLY A 170 17.90 -0.77 -5.66
CA GLY A 170 17.95 0.41 -6.54
C GLY A 170 19.22 1.24 -6.33
N HIS A 171 19.16 2.50 -6.78
CA HIS A 171 20.30 3.42 -6.78
C HIS A 171 20.03 4.75 -6.10
N LEU A 172 18.80 4.95 -5.61
CA LEU A 172 18.40 6.18 -4.94
C LEU A 172 18.62 6.07 -3.43
N THR A 173 18.66 7.22 -2.78
CA THR A 173 18.74 7.36 -1.33
C THR A 173 17.45 6.94 -0.65
N THR A 174 16.31 7.24 -1.29
CA THR A 174 14.99 6.92 -0.77
C THR A 174 14.11 6.22 -1.81
N GLY A 175 13.21 5.36 -1.33
CA GLY A 175 12.17 4.73 -2.12
C GLY A 175 10.91 5.58 -2.14
N SER A 176 10.10 5.39 -3.18
CA SER A 176 8.80 6.03 -3.29
C SER A 176 7.79 5.52 -2.26
N CYS A 177 6.60 6.11 -2.20
CA CYS A 177 5.53 5.63 -1.31
C CYS A 177 5.00 4.22 -1.63
N VAL A 178 5.51 3.58 -2.69
CA VAL A 178 5.25 2.18 -3.03
C VAL A 178 6.53 1.31 -3.04
N TRP A 179 7.72 1.87 -2.80
CA TRP A 179 8.99 1.14 -2.83
C TRP A 179 9.89 1.36 -1.61
N ALA A 180 9.52 2.28 -0.70
CA ALA A 180 10.31 2.56 0.49
C ALA A 180 10.49 1.30 1.36
N ASP A 181 11.70 1.10 1.84
CA ASP A 181 12.00 0.02 2.76
C ASP A 181 11.83 0.45 4.23
N ILE A 182 11.49 -0.49 5.10
CA ILE A 182 11.43 -0.24 6.54
C ILE A 182 12.76 0.26 7.12
N GLU A 183 13.89 -0.18 6.59
CA GLU A 183 15.21 0.28 7.03
C GLU A 183 15.40 1.77 6.75
N GLU A 184 14.76 2.35 5.73
CA GLU A 184 14.78 3.80 5.50
C GLU A 184 14.07 4.54 6.63
N PHE A 185 12.97 4.00 7.17
CA PHE A 185 12.29 4.57 8.34
C PHE A 185 13.11 4.47 9.63
N ILE A 186 13.95 3.44 9.74
CA ILE A 186 14.80 3.18 10.91
C ILE A 186 16.07 4.02 10.87
N ASP A 187 16.73 4.09 9.71
CA ASP A 187 18.03 4.74 9.56
C ASP A 187 17.92 6.26 9.41
N THR A 188 16.81 6.77 8.87
CA THR A 188 16.63 8.21 8.68
C THR A 188 16.04 8.92 9.91
N LEU A 189 15.87 8.23 11.06
CA LEU A 189 15.27 8.81 12.26
C LEU A 189 15.97 10.13 12.69
N PRO A 190 15.21 11.24 12.91
CA PRO A 190 13.75 11.38 12.86
C PRO A 190 13.23 12.04 11.55
N ASN A 191 13.45 11.44 10.38
CA ASN A 191 12.90 11.93 9.11
C ASN A 191 11.49 11.38 8.87
N HIS A 192 10.54 11.82 9.70
CA HIS A 192 9.15 11.39 9.62
C HIS A 192 8.26 12.41 8.93
N LEU A 193 7.23 11.92 8.24
CA LEU A 193 6.19 12.79 7.70
C LEU A 193 5.50 13.57 8.86
N PRO A 194 5.56 14.91 8.86
CA PRO A 194 5.36 15.66 10.10
C PRO A 194 3.89 15.85 10.46
N GLY A 195 3.48 15.35 11.63
CA GLY A 195 2.14 15.55 12.18
C GLY A 195 1.12 14.48 11.80
N CYS A 196 1.59 13.31 11.37
CA CYS A 196 0.78 12.12 11.19
C CYS A 196 1.49 10.87 11.74
N PHE A 197 0.71 9.83 11.93
CA PHE A 197 1.18 8.46 12.09
C PHE A 197 1.03 7.75 10.74
N GLN A 198 2.04 7.02 10.28
CA GLN A 198 1.99 6.30 9.02
C GLN A 198 1.67 4.82 9.22
N VAL A 199 0.85 4.23 8.36
CA VAL A 199 0.54 2.80 8.34
C VAL A 199 0.81 2.28 6.94
N PHE A 200 1.64 1.24 6.84
CA PHE A 200 2.07 0.70 5.56
C PHE A 200 2.45 -0.79 5.65
N GLY A 201 2.64 -1.42 4.49
CA GLY A 201 3.07 -2.80 4.28
C GLY A 201 4.43 -2.86 3.58
N HIS A 202 4.54 -3.61 2.48
CA HIS A 202 5.72 -3.74 1.58
C HIS A 202 6.98 -4.42 2.16
N SER A 203 7.27 -4.20 3.43
CA SER A 203 8.39 -4.85 4.13
C SER A 203 7.87 -6.05 4.89
N GLN A 204 7.90 -7.21 4.22
CA GLN A 204 7.54 -8.50 4.79
C GLN A 204 8.40 -8.82 6.01
N MET A 205 7.75 -8.98 7.16
CA MET A 205 8.38 -9.21 8.46
C MET A 205 7.70 -10.36 9.20
N PRO A 206 8.41 -11.05 10.12
CA PRO A 206 7.81 -12.10 10.94
C PRO A 206 6.77 -11.56 11.93
N GLU A 207 6.92 -10.32 12.38
CA GLU A 207 6.04 -9.64 13.33
C GLU A 207 5.87 -8.17 12.91
N PRO A 208 4.74 -7.52 13.23
CA PRO A 208 4.54 -6.11 12.90
C PRO A 208 5.51 -5.21 13.67
N MET A 209 5.94 -4.12 13.04
CA MET A 209 6.73 -3.08 13.69
C MET A 209 5.87 -1.85 13.94
N ILE A 210 5.52 -1.60 15.20
CA ILE A 210 4.68 -0.48 15.62
C ILE A 210 5.48 0.43 16.55
N THR A 211 5.61 1.70 16.16
CA THR A 211 6.36 2.73 16.89
C THR A 211 5.45 3.88 17.31
N ASP A 212 6.01 5.01 17.75
CA ASP A 212 5.24 6.23 18.01
C ASP A 212 4.82 6.97 16.72
N TRP A 213 5.45 6.65 15.58
CA TRP A 213 5.35 7.43 14.34
C TRP A 213 4.83 6.62 13.16
N PHE A 214 5.00 5.30 13.19
CA PHE A 214 4.52 4.42 12.13
C PHE A 214 4.17 3.01 12.59
N ALA A 215 3.42 2.30 11.76
CA ALA A 215 3.20 0.85 11.83
C ALA A 215 3.48 0.22 10.46
N CYS A 216 4.47 -0.68 10.39
CA CYS A 216 4.71 -1.55 9.25
C CYS A 216 4.08 -2.92 9.55
N LEU A 217 3.10 -3.30 8.75
CA LEU A 217 2.15 -4.37 9.08
C LEU A 217 2.22 -5.59 8.17
N ASP A 218 3.11 -5.62 7.17
CA ASP A 218 3.22 -6.78 6.28
C ASP A 218 3.84 -8.00 7.00
N CYS A 219 2.97 -8.78 7.62
CA CYS A 219 3.28 -10.02 8.34
C CYS A 219 2.16 -11.07 8.13
N HIS A 220 1.57 -11.07 6.93
CA HIS A 220 0.59 -12.08 6.46
C HIS A 220 -0.68 -12.19 7.28
N THR A 221 -1.13 -11.06 7.84
CA THR A 221 -2.27 -11.03 8.74
C THR A 221 -2.93 -9.66 8.67
N ALA A 222 -4.22 -9.59 9.00
CA ALA A 222 -4.92 -8.33 9.06
C ALA A 222 -4.85 -7.73 10.47
N PHE A 223 -5.13 -6.44 10.57
CA PHE A 223 -5.10 -5.71 11.84
C PHE A 223 -6.36 -4.91 12.05
N ILE A 224 -6.80 -4.82 13.29
CA ILE A 224 -7.76 -3.82 13.74
C ILE A 224 -6.99 -2.66 14.35
N LEU A 225 -7.29 -1.44 13.91
CA LEU A 225 -6.96 -0.21 14.62
C LEU A 225 -8.23 0.29 15.33
N ASP A 226 -8.22 0.27 16.67
CA ASP A 226 -9.34 0.71 17.49
C ASP A 226 -9.31 2.22 17.76
N ASP A 227 -10.39 2.71 18.40
CA ASP A 227 -10.53 4.14 18.70
C ASP A 227 -9.57 4.62 19.82
N ASN A 228 -8.95 3.69 20.56
CA ASN A 228 -7.91 3.95 21.56
C ASN A 228 -6.50 3.95 20.95
N PHE A 229 -6.39 3.85 19.62
CA PHE A 229 -5.14 3.78 18.89
C PHE A 229 -4.32 2.52 19.22
N GLN A 230 -5.00 1.39 19.42
CA GLN A 230 -4.38 0.08 19.61
C GLN A 230 -4.53 -0.77 18.36
N PHE A 231 -3.42 -1.38 17.93
CA PHE A 231 -3.40 -2.36 16.86
C PHE A 231 -3.61 -3.76 17.45
N THR A 232 -4.54 -4.52 16.89
CA THR A 232 -4.80 -5.92 17.26
C THR A 232 -4.77 -6.78 16.01
N GLN A 233 -3.90 -7.78 15.99
CA GLN A 233 -3.85 -8.76 14.90
C GLN A 233 -5.14 -9.58 14.84
N ILE A 234 -5.66 -9.81 13.63
CA ILE A 234 -6.85 -10.61 13.36
C ILE A 234 -6.63 -11.51 12.14
N GLY A 235 -7.19 -12.72 12.20
CA GLY A 235 -7.12 -13.66 11.09
C GLY A 235 -5.85 -14.53 11.09
N HIS A 236 -5.59 -15.25 12.19
CA HIS A 236 -4.75 -16.45 12.12
C HIS A 236 -5.51 -17.54 11.33
N GLY A 237 -5.45 -17.48 10.01
CA GLY A 237 -5.63 -18.66 9.17
C GLY A 237 -4.30 -19.41 9.15
N GLN A 238 -4.27 -20.61 9.74
CA GLN A 238 -3.27 -21.61 9.38
C GLN A 238 -3.53 -22.10 7.95
#